data_AF-A0A2W5AFZ3-F1
#
_entry.id   AF-A0A2W5AFZ3-F1
#
_cell.length_a   1.000
_cell.length_b   1.000
_cell.length_c   1.000
_cell.angle_alpha   90.00
_cell.angle_beta   90.00
_cell.angle_gamma   90.00
#
_symmetry.space_group_name_H-M   'P 1'
#
loop_
_entity.id
_entity.type
_entity.pdbx_description
1 polymer ?
#
loop_
_entity_poly.entity_id
_entity_poly.type
_entity_poly.pdbx_seq_one_letter_code
_entity_poly.pdbx_strand_id
1 'polypeptide(L)'
;LPSGTDLSGVNASYASGVNLRGLGSDATLVLVNGRRLAGSGAKADFADLSTIPTAAVDRVEVLLDGGSAIYGSDAVGGVVNIILKSDFEGTETRLRAGGVADGPAGEYGFGQTVGGRWTSGSGLISYEYLDREALPASERPRAGNADLRPYGGTDRRTYYSAPGNIVGYDPEFGGYASLFAIPATDAPLAPGDFRPGETNLDNHLAGTNVLGRQTRHSVFAAMNQAIGAVTVSGDLRYGRRDFDTRSGAPTAILTVDSRNPYFVSPVGASQHEIAYSFRNDIGNTRTSGQVENIGASIGAEADIGSRWRASGYIAYARDASENHTSNQINSLFLSEALGRSPDDPDTAYDPARDGYFNPFGVGDNPRESLSELAKLGARLII
;
A
#
# COMPACT_ATOMS: atom_id res chain seq x y z
N LEU A 1 -4.79 3.90 9.52
CA LEU A 1 -5.65 2.83 8.96
C LEU A 1 -5.40 2.86 7.46
N PRO A 2 -4.82 1.80 6.87
CA PRO A 2 -4.75 1.71 5.43
C PRO A 2 -6.19 1.83 4.90
N SER A 3 -6.38 2.51 3.77
CA SER A 3 -7.66 2.57 3.06
C SER A 3 -8.29 1.17 3.10
N GLY A 4 -9.46 1.05 3.72
CA GLY A 4 -10.10 -0.22 4.13
C GLY A 4 -10.60 -1.10 2.98
N THR A 5 -9.79 -1.22 1.92
CA THR A 5 -10.08 -1.99 0.72
C THR A 5 -9.57 -3.42 0.82
N ASP A 6 -8.61 -3.72 1.70
CA ASP A 6 -8.16 -5.10 1.97
C ASP A 6 -7.41 -5.21 3.32
N LEU A 7 -7.81 -6.19 4.14
CA LEU A 7 -7.17 -6.51 5.44
C LEU A 7 -5.97 -7.47 5.28
N SER A 8 -5.76 -8.05 4.09
CA SER A 8 -4.78 -9.10 3.82
C SER A 8 -3.44 -8.60 3.25
N GLY A 9 -3.29 -7.29 3.03
CA GLY A 9 -2.02 -6.70 2.55
C GLY A 9 -1.74 -6.95 1.06
N VAL A 10 -2.75 -7.33 0.27
CA VAL A 10 -2.64 -7.66 -1.16
C VAL A 10 -2.87 -6.43 -2.05
N ASN A 11 -3.40 -5.34 -1.49
CA ASN A 11 -3.45 -4.03 -2.15
C ASN A 11 -2.10 -3.27 -2.06
N ALA A 12 -1.03 -3.85 -2.61
CA ALA A 12 0.28 -3.23 -2.75
C ALA A 12 0.28 -1.98 -3.67
N SER A 13 -0.81 -1.79 -4.43
CA SER A 13 -0.96 -0.77 -5.46
C SER A 13 -1.73 0.48 -4.97
N TYR A 14 -2.18 0.52 -3.71
CA TYR A 14 -3.00 1.61 -3.13
C TYR A 14 -4.25 1.95 -3.98
N ALA A 15 -4.85 0.93 -4.56
CA ALA A 15 -6.05 1.05 -5.37
C ALA A 15 -7.31 1.25 -4.51
N SER A 16 -8.35 1.84 -5.09
CA SER A 16 -9.59 2.13 -4.38
C SER A 16 -10.68 1.15 -4.80
N GLY A 17 -10.91 0.13 -3.97
CA GLY A 17 -12.03 -0.81 -4.09
C GLY A 17 -13.27 -0.38 -3.29
N VAL A 18 -14.40 -1.03 -3.55
CA VAL A 18 -15.65 -0.87 -2.78
C VAL A 18 -15.77 -2.01 -1.78
N ASN A 19 -16.02 -1.71 -0.51
CA ASN A 19 -16.21 -2.71 0.53
C ASN A 19 -17.62 -2.59 1.12
N LEU A 20 -18.53 -3.46 0.68
CA LEU A 20 -19.87 -3.54 1.28
C LEU A 20 -19.85 -4.46 2.50
N ARG A 21 -20.46 -3.98 3.60
CA ARG A 21 -20.64 -4.73 4.86
C ARG A 21 -19.36 -5.19 5.56
N GLY A 22 -18.20 -4.66 5.17
CA GLY A 22 -16.91 -5.02 5.76
C GLY A 22 -16.41 -6.41 5.35
N LEU A 23 -16.98 -7.01 4.29
CA LEU A 23 -16.65 -8.36 3.84
C LEU A 23 -15.37 -8.42 2.99
N GLY A 24 -14.79 -7.28 2.61
CA GLY A 24 -13.67 -7.21 1.68
C GLY A 24 -14.08 -6.64 0.32
N SER A 25 -13.13 -6.11 -0.45
CA SER A 25 -13.42 -5.55 -1.78
C SER A 25 -13.55 -6.61 -2.88
N ASP A 26 -13.09 -7.82 -2.61
CA ASP A 26 -13.27 -9.05 -3.40
C ASP A 26 -14.71 -9.58 -3.37
N ALA A 27 -15.43 -9.33 -2.26
CA ALA A 27 -16.82 -9.75 -2.09
C ALA A 27 -17.85 -8.83 -2.78
N THR A 28 -17.43 -7.70 -3.38
CA THR A 28 -18.33 -6.72 -4.02
C THR A 28 -18.09 -6.64 -5.52
N LEU A 29 -19.11 -6.96 -6.33
CA LEU A 29 -19.02 -6.79 -7.77
C LEU A 29 -19.21 -5.31 -8.15
N VAL A 30 -18.22 -4.72 -8.81
CA VAL A 30 -18.30 -3.36 -9.34
C VAL A 30 -18.51 -3.40 -10.86
N LEU A 31 -19.55 -2.71 -11.32
CA LEU A 31 -19.88 -2.51 -12.72
C LEU A 31 -19.72 -1.04 -13.10
N VAL A 32 -19.40 -0.78 -14.37
CA VAL A 32 -19.43 0.54 -14.99
C VAL A 32 -20.32 0.47 -16.21
N ASN A 33 -21.38 1.27 -16.23
CA ASN A 33 -22.43 1.20 -17.25
C ASN A 33 -22.97 -0.24 -17.44
N GLY A 34 -23.12 -0.99 -16.34
CA GLY A 34 -23.55 -2.39 -16.36
C GLY A 34 -22.50 -3.39 -16.87
N ARG A 35 -21.28 -2.95 -17.19
CA ARG A 35 -20.18 -3.80 -17.69
C ARG A 35 -19.12 -4.02 -16.61
N ARG A 36 -18.54 -5.22 -16.54
CA ARG A 36 -17.49 -5.55 -15.56
C ARG A 36 -16.22 -4.73 -15.82
N LEU A 37 -15.61 -4.24 -14.73
CA LEU A 37 -14.24 -3.72 -14.74
C LEU A 37 -13.24 -4.88 -14.72
N ALA A 38 -12.04 -4.68 -15.26
CA ALA A 38 -10.94 -5.60 -14.98
C ALA A 38 -10.66 -5.61 -13.47
N GLY A 39 -10.34 -6.80 -12.97
CA GLY A 39 -9.77 -6.94 -11.64
C GLY A 39 -8.43 -6.23 -11.54
N SER A 40 -8.17 -5.63 -10.39
CA SER A 40 -6.96 -4.89 -10.01
C SER A 40 -6.41 -5.50 -8.71
N GLY A 41 -5.19 -5.09 -8.35
CA GLY A 41 -4.44 -5.70 -7.24
C GLY A 41 -3.82 -7.06 -7.59
N ALA A 42 -2.97 -7.60 -6.71
CA ALA A 42 -2.13 -8.75 -7.06
C ALA A 42 -2.87 -10.05 -7.41
N LYS A 43 -4.17 -10.13 -7.09
CA LYS A 43 -5.06 -11.26 -7.38
C LYS A 43 -6.13 -10.96 -8.43
N ALA A 44 -6.16 -9.74 -8.98
CA ALA A 44 -7.22 -9.28 -9.87
C ALA A 44 -8.62 -9.40 -9.25
N ASP A 45 -8.75 -9.22 -7.94
CA ASP A 45 -9.94 -9.58 -7.18
C ASP A 45 -10.89 -8.41 -6.91
N PHE A 46 -10.49 -7.16 -7.17
CA PHE A 46 -11.37 -6.00 -7.01
C PHE A 46 -11.22 -4.99 -8.14
N ALA A 47 -12.23 -4.16 -8.37
CA ALA A 47 -12.16 -3.13 -9.41
C ALA A 47 -11.54 -1.82 -8.88
N ASP A 48 -10.51 -1.32 -9.56
CA ASP A 48 -9.90 -0.03 -9.20
C ASP A 48 -10.72 1.16 -9.76
N LEU A 49 -11.44 1.83 -8.87
CA LEU A 49 -12.28 2.98 -9.20
C LEU A 49 -11.50 4.25 -9.54
N SER A 50 -10.19 4.27 -9.32
CA SER A 50 -9.37 5.46 -9.57
C SER A 50 -9.35 5.87 -11.05
N THR A 51 -9.74 4.97 -11.95
CA THR A 51 -9.80 5.19 -13.40
C THR A 51 -11.03 5.95 -13.85
N ILE A 52 -12.01 6.14 -12.98
CA ILE A 52 -13.25 6.85 -13.27
C ILE A 52 -13.12 8.27 -12.67
N PRO A 53 -13.02 9.32 -13.50
CA PRO A 53 -13.16 10.69 -13.04
C PRO A 53 -14.48 10.84 -12.29
N THR A 54 -14.46 11.41 -11.08
CA THR A 54 -15.70 11.69 -10.34
C THR A 54 -16.62 12.63 -11.14
N ALA A 55 -16.01 13.49 -11.94
CA ALA A 55 -16.66 14.38 -12.89
C ALA A 55 -17.50 13.67 -13.97
N ALA A 56 -17.11 12.44 -14.33
CA ALA A 56 -17.77 11.64 -15.34
C ALA A 56 -18.91 10.78 -14.78
N VAL A 57 -19.08 10.71 -13.46
CA VAL A 57 -20.15 9.93 -12.83
C VAL A 57 -21.47 10.69 -12.95
N ASP A 58 -22.50 10.00 -13.43
CA ASP A 58 -23.89 10.46 -13.42
C ASP A 58 -24.56 10.04 -12.11
N ARG A 59 -24.53 8.73 -11.80
CA ARG A 59 -25.08 8.18 -10.56
C ARG A 59 -24.40 6.86 -10.16
N VAL A 60 -24.61 6.45 -8.91
CA VAL A 60 -24.16 5.16 -8.37
C VAL A 60 -25.39 4.37 -7.92
N GLU A 61 -25.55 3.17 -8.47
CA GLU A 61 -26.60 2.23 -8.11
C GLU A 61 -26.00 1.16 -7.19
N VAL A 62 -26.59 0.98 -6.00
CA VAL A 62 -26.13 -0.02 -5.01
C VAL A 62 -27.23 -1.04 -4.79
N LEU A 63 -26.96 -2.29 -5.17
CA LEU A 63 -27.82 -3.43 -4.90
C LEU A 63 -27.20 -4.24 -3.77
N LEU A 64 -27.83 -4.17 -2.60
CA LEU A 64 -27.38 -4.85 -1.37
C LEU A 64 -27.85 -6.31 -1.27
N ASP A 65 -28.69 -6.73 -2.21
CA ASP A 65 -29.19 -8.11 -2.29
C ASP A 65 -28.18 -8.97 -3.05
N GLY A 66 -28.07 -10.24 -2.68
CA GLY A 66 -27.08 -11.18 -3.21
C GLY A 66 -27.25 -11.38 -4.72
N GLY A 67 -26.60 -10.54 -5.51
CA GLY A 67 -26.70 -10.53 -6.97
C GLY A 67 -26.06 -11.74 -7.65
N SER A 68 -25.59 -12.72 -6.88
CA SER A 68 -24.86 -13.89 -7.38
C SER A 68 -25.63 -14.69 -8.43
N ALA A 69 -26.97 -14.68 -8.36
CA ALA A 69 -27.86 -15.35 -9.31
C ALA A 69 -27.98 -14.65 -10.68
N ILE A 70 -27.73 -13.32 -10.74
CA ILE A 70 -27.85 -12.52 -11.97
C ILE A 70 -26.47 -12.11 -12.51
N TYR A 71 -25.53 -11.80 -11.62
CA TYR A 71 -24.26 -11.19 -11.98
C TYR A 71 -23.02 -12.06 -11.71
N GLY A 72 -23.17 -13.25 -11.11
CA GLY A 72 -22.08 -14.24 -10.91
C GLY A 72 -21.49 -14.29 -9.49
N SER A 73 -20.57 -15.25 -9.26
CA SER A 73 -20.05 -15.63 -7.92
C SER A 73 -19.41 -14.50 -7.11
N ASP A 74 -18.99 -13.40 -7.74
CA ASP A 74 -18.25 -12.30 -7.08
C ASP A 74 -19.17 -11.26 -6.40
N ALA A 75 -20.49 -11.47 -6.44
CA ALA A 75 -21.49 -10.55 -5.89
C ALA A 75 -22.06 -11.00 -4.53
N VAL A 76 -21.24 -11.67 -3.69
CA VAL A 76 -21.68 -12.20 -2.37
C VAL A 76 -22.07 -11.08 -1.40
N GLY A 77 -21.34 -9.96 -1.42
CA GLY A 77 -21.58 -8.77 -0.60
C GLY A 77 -22.54 -7.74 -1.23
N GLY A 78 -22.84 -7.87 -2.52
CA GLY A 78 -23.71 -6.97 -3.30
C GLY A 78 -23.10 -6.53 -4.63
N VAL A 79 -23.82 -5.69 -5.36
CA VAL A 79 -23.40 -5.10 -6.64
C VAL A 79 -23.41 -3.58 -6.56
N VAL A 80 -22.33 -2.95 -6.98
CA VAL A 80 -22.27 -1.49 -7.19
C VAL A 80 -22.07 -1.20 -8.66
N ASN A 81 -23.03 -0.52 -9.27
CA ASN A 81 -22.98 -0.12 -10.68
C ASN A 81 -22.80 1.40 -10.77
N ILE A 82 -21.64 1.82 -11.27
CA ILE A 82 -21.32 3.21 -11.52
C ILE A 82 -21.79 3.56 -12.93
N ILE A 83 -22.79 4.43 -13.01
CA ILE A 83 -23.29 4.93 -14.28
C ILE A 83 -22.52 6.21 -14.62
N LEU A 84 -21.88 6.19 -15.78
CA LEU A 84 -21.16 7.34 -16.30
C LEU A 84 -22.06 8.18 -17.20
N LYS A 85 -21.78 9.47 -17.25
CA LYS A 85 -22.43 10.40 -18.17
C LYS A 85 -22.26 9.89 -19.60
N SER A 86 -23.30 10.04 -20.42
CA SER A 86 -23.32 9.58 -21.81
C SER A 86 -23.79 10.65 -22.80
N ASP A 87 -24.40 11.71 -22.29
CA ASP A 87 -25.09 12.77 -23.03
C ASP A 87 -24.85 14.17 -22.44
N PHE A 88 -23.75 14.36 -21.69
CA PHE A 88 -23.37 15.66 -21.14
C PHE A 88 -23.19 16.69 -22.26
N GLU A 89 -23.87 17.83 -22.15
CA GLU A 89 -23.80 18.94 -23.10
C GLU A 89 -23.24 20.18 -22.41
N GLY A 90 -22.12 20.69 -22.89
CA GLY A 90 -21.45 21.88 -22.38
C GLY A 90 -20.04 21.62 -21.84
N THR A 91 -19.60 22.52 -20.97
CA THR A 91 -18.24 22.54 -20.40
C THR A 91 -18.35 22.68 -18.89
N GLU A 92 -17.65 21.82 -18.15
CA GLU A 92 -17.59 21.87 -16.68
C GLU A 92 -16.14 21.83 -16.21
N THR A 93 -15.77 22.80 -15.37
CA THR A 93 -14.48 22.82 -14.67
C THR A 93 -14.73 22.64 -13.18
N ARG A 94 -14.04 21.67 -12.56
CA ARG A 94 -14.05 21.43 -11.11
C ARG A 94 -12.68 21.74 -10.54
N LEU A 95 -12.64 22.51 -9.46
CA LEU A 95 -11.45 22.73 -8.66
C LEU A 95 -11.74 22.24 -7.25
N ARG A 96 -10.80 21.48 -6.69
CA ARG A 96 -10.86 21.00 -5.31
C ARG A 96 -9.57 21.39 -4.63
N ALA A 97 -9.68 21.94 -3.44
CA ALA A 97 -8.58 22.12 -2.52
C ALA A 97 -9.08 21.70 -1.14
N GLY A 98 -8.31 20.87 -0.46
CA GLY A 98 -8.60 20.37 0.86
C GLY A 98 -7.31 20.28 1.65
N GLY A 99 -7.42 20.35 2.97
CA GLY A 99 -6.30 20.15 3.87
C GLY A 99 -6.79 19.45 5.12
N VAL A 100 -5.85 19.06 5.96
CA VAL A 100 -6.16 18.53 7.27
C VAL A 100 -6.18 19.66 8.32
N ALA A 101 -7.09 19.58 9.28
CA ALA A 101 -7.23 20.63 10.31
C ALA A 101 -5.95 20.83 11.14
N ASP A 102 -5.20 19.75 11.38
CA ASP A 102 -4.00 19.72 12.22
C ASP A 102 -2.78 19.21 11.43
N GLY A 103 -2.33 19.90 10.38
CA GLY A 103 -1.10 19.51 9.67
C GLY A 103 -1.00 20.09 8.26
N PRO A 104 0.21 20.05 7.65
CA PRO A 104 0.44 20.58 6.30
C PRO A 104 -0.24 19.78 5.19
N ALA A 105 -0.60 18.52 5.41
CA ALA A 105 -1.06 17.62 4.34
C ALA A 105 -2.25 18.21 3.56
N GLY A 106 -1.97 18.59 2.32
CA GLY A 106 -2.93 19.12 1.36
C GLY A 106 -3.42 18.10 0.33
N GLU A 107 -4.56 18.43 -0.28
CA GLU A 107 -5.11 17.75 -1.44
C GLU A 107 -5.60 18.79 -2.45
N TYR A 108 -5.16 18.67 -3.71
CA TYR A 108 -5.59 19.52 -4.81
C TYR A 108 -6.14 18.67 -5.94
N GLY A 109 -7.25 19.10 -6.52
CA GLY A 109 -7.89 18.42 -7.63
C GLY A 109 -8.30 19.39 -8.72
N PHE A 110 -8.11 18.98 -9.96
CA PHE A 110 -8.59 19.68 -11.15
C PHE A 110 -9.36 18.70 -12.02
N GLY A 111 -10.57 19.06 -12.41
CA GLY A 111 -11.38 18.29 -13.33
C GLY A 111 -11.87 19.16 -14.48
N GLN A 112 -11.79 18.66 -15.70
CA GLN A 112 -12.34 19.30 -16.88
C GLN A 112 -13.18 18.32 -17.65
N THR A 113 -14.43 18.66 -17.92
CA THR A 113 -15.34 17.88 -18.77
C THR A 113 -15.86 18.75 -19.89
N VAL A 114 -15.87 18.21 -21.10
CA VAL A 114 -16.47 18.84 -22.28
C VAL A 114 -17.31 17.79 -22.96
N GLY A 115 -18.54 18.15 -23.31
CA GLY A 115 -19.43 17.28 -24.04
C GLY A 115 -20.31 18.05 -24.99
N GLY A 116 -20.77 17.36 -26.03
CA GLY A 116 -21.58 17.93 -27.07
C GLY A 116 -22.57 16.91 -27.60
N ARG A 117 -23.69 17.42 -28.09
CA ARG A 117 -24.73 16.63 -28.72
C ARG A 117 -25.02 17.17 -30.11
N TRP A 118 -25.25 16.26 -31.03
CA TRP A 118 -25.63 16.56 -32.40
C TRP A 118 -26.86 15.74 -32.79
N THR A 119 -27.35 15.94 -34.01
CA THR A 119 -28.61 15.36 -34.48
C THR A 119 -28.69 13.84 -34.34
N SER A 120 -27.56 13.15 -34.46
CA SER A 120 -27.50 11.69 -34.49
C SER A 120 -26.64 11.11 -33.36
N GLY A 121 -26.22 11.89 -32.37
CA GLY A 121 -25.33 11.36 -31.33
C GLY A 121 -24.90 12.36 -30.27
N SER A 122 -24.07 11.86 -29.36
CA SER A 122 -23.45 12.63 -28.28
C SER A 122 -22.05 12.10 -28.01
N GLY A 123 -21.21 12.97 -27.45
CA GLY A 123 -19.89 12.58 -27.02
C GLY A 123 -19.38 13.49 -25.93
N LEU A 124 -18.53 12.94 -25.07
CA LEU A 124 -17.87 13.70 -24.03
C LEU A 124 -16.46 13.19 -23.78
N ILE A 125 -15.65 14.08 -23.24
CA ILE A 125 -14.34 13.78 -22.67
C ILE A 125 -14.24 14.44 -21.29
N SER A 126 -13.68 13.71 -20.35
CA SER A 126 -13.44 14.14 -18.98
C SER A 126 -12.00 13.81 -18.60
N TYR A 127 -11.31 14.77 -18.00
CA TYR A 127 -9.99 14.62 -17.42
C TYR A 127 -10.04 15.04 -15.95
N GLU A 128 -9.37 14.28 -15.09
CA GLU A 128 -9.22 14.61 -13.67
C GLU A 128 -7.76 14.40 -13.24
N TYR A 129 -7.24 15.40 -12.54
CA TYR A 129 -5.97 15.37 -11.82
C TYR A 129 -6.26 15.46 -10.32
N LEU A 130 -5.57 14.65 -9.54
CA LEU A 130 -5.57 14.72 -8.08
C LEU A 130 -4.13 14.62 -7.58
N ASP A 131 -3.72 15.54 -6.73
CA ASP A 131 -2.49 15.45 -5.95
C ASP A 131 -2.85 15.48 -4.47
N ARG A 132 -2.35 14.50 -3.73
CA ARG A 132 -2.50 14.40 -2.29
C ARG A 132 -1.15 14.19 -1.66
N GLU A 133 -0.81 15.05 -0.71
CA GLU A 133 0.40 14.94 0.06
C GLU A 133 0.34 13.75 1.04
N ALA A 134 1.51 13.30 1.48
CA ALA A 134 1.56 12.32 2.56
C ALA A 134 1.07 12.96 3.86
N LEU A 135 0.42 12.16 4.71
CA LEU A 135 0.09 12.52 6.08
C LEU A 135 0.99 11.71 7.03
N PRO A 136 2.11 12.28 7.52
CA PRO A 136 2.97 11.63 8.50
C PRO A 136 2.21 11.31 9.79
N ALA A 137 2.46 10.15 10.36
CA ALA A 137 1.85 9.74 11.62
C ALA A 137 2.20 10.69 12.77
N SER A 138 3.42 11.23 12.78
CA SER A 138 3.89 12.21 13.76
C SER A 138 3.04 13.47 13.87
N GLU A 139 2.28 13.82 12.83
CA GLU A 139 1.34 14.96 12.84
C GLU A 139 0.03 14.64 13.59
N ARG A 140 -0.15 13.39 14.03
CA ARG A 140 -1.34 12.94 14.75
C ARG A 140 -0.91 12.44 16.12
N PRO A 141 -1.14 13.19 17.21
CA PRO A 141 -0.64 12.79 18.53
C PRO A 141 -1.06 11.38 18.98
N ARG A 142 -2.26 10.93 18.58
CA ARG A 142 -2.78 9.58 18.86
C ARG A 142 -2.39 8.49 17.85
N ALA A 143 -1.94 8.87 16.65
CA ALA A 143 -1.60 7.91 15.59
C ALA A 143 -0.09 7.87 15.27
N GLY A 144 0.67 8.85 15.75
CA GLY A 144 2.12 8.95 15.63
C GLY A 144 2.88 8.58 16.88
N ASN A 145 2.19 8.32 17.99
CA ASN A 145 2.80 7.85 19.21
C ASN A 145 2.12 6.57 19.69
N ALA A 146 2.91 5.53 19.86
CA ALA A 146 2.44 4.26 20.42
C ALA A 146 2.26 4.32 21.95
N ASP A 147 2.84 5.31 22.65
CA ASP A 147 2.52 5.56 24.06
C ASP A 147 1.21 6.35 24.19
N LEU A 148 0.12 5.64 24.49
CA LEU A 148 -1.22 6.24 24.61
C LEU A 148 -1.60 6.56 26.06
N ARG A 149 -0.71 6.37 27.03
CA ARG A 149 -0.99 6.67 28.45
C ARG A 149 -1.39 8.13 28.69
N PRO A 150 -0.82 9.14 28.00
CA PRO A 150 -1.29 10.53 28.11
C PRO A 150 -2.75 10.74 27.69
N TYR A 151 -3.35 9.78 26.98
CA TYR A 151 -4.74 9.80 26.51
C TYR A 151 -5.63 8.80 27.26
N GLY A 152 -5.17 8.22 28.37
CA GLY A 152 -5.91 7.20 29.13
C GLY A 152 -5.86 5.80 28.50
N GLY A 153 -4.98 5.57 27.53
CA GLY A 153 -4.74 4.28 26.90
C GLY A 153 -3.57 3.50 27.52
N THR A 154 -3.20 2.39 26.87
CA THR A 154 -2.02 1.59 27.23
C THR A 154 -0.78 2.05 26.48
N ASP A 155 0.40 1.72 27.01
CA ASP A 155 1.64 1.83 26.23
C ASP A 155 1.69 0.71 25.18
N ARG A 156 1.84 1.07 23.91
CA ARG A 156 1.94 0.15 22.77
C ARG A 156 3.28 0.25 22.05
N ARG A 157 4.25 0.93 22.65
CA ARG A 157 5.63 0.89 22.16
C ARG A 157 6.15 -0.55 22.20
N THR A 158 7.02 -0.88 21.26
CA THR A 158 7.51 -2.25 21.08
C THR A 158 8.89 -2.40 21.68
N TYR A 159 9.24 -3.61 22.14
CA TYR A 159 10.59 -3.95 22.60
C TYR A 159 11.60 -4.15 21.46
N TYR A 160 11.18 -4.03 20.20
CA TYR A 160 12.10 -3.90 19.06
C TYR A 160 12.62 -2.48 19.01
N SER A 161 13.89 -2.27 19.35
CA SER A 161 14.50 -0.94 19.45
C SER A 161 15.98 -0.99 19.05
N ALA A 162 16.62 0.19 18.95
CA ALA A 162 18.06 0.35 18.80
C ALA A 162 18.51 1.51 19.73
N PRO A 163 19.22 1.24 20.85
CA PRO A 163 19.65 -0.07 21.33
C PRO A 163 18.50 -1.07 21.54
N GLY A 164 18.77 -2.34 21.25
CA GLY A 164 17.80 -3.43 21.38
C GLY A 164 17.60 -3.94 22.80
N ASN A 165 16.99 -5.12 22.89
CA ASN A 165 16.82 -5.86 24.14
C ASN A 165 17.29 -7.30 23.96
N ILE A 166 17.99 -7.85 24.95
CA ILE A 166 18.18 -9.30 25.02
C ILE A 166 16.84 -9.90 25.45
N VAL A 167 16.32 -10.83 24.65
CA VAL A 167 15.04 -11.48 24.85
C VAL A 167 15.18 -12.98 25.08
N GLY A 168 14.21 -13.57 25.77
CA GLY A 168 14.07 -15.01 25.95
C GLY A 168 12.66 -15.46 25.59
N TYR A 169 12.52 -16.70 25.11
CA TYR A 169 11.21 -17.28 24.86
C TYR A 169 10.52 -17.62 26.19
N ASP A 170 9.33 -17.06 26.40
CA ASP A 170 8.46 -17.32 27.52
C ASP A 170 7.33 -18.27 27.06
N PRO A 171 7.33 -19.54 27.51
CA PRO A 171 6.30 -20.51 27.13
C PRO A 171 4.93 -20.23 27.75
N GLU A 172 4.85 -19.47 28.85
CA GLU A 172 3.59 -19.10 29.49
C GLU A 172 2.87 -18.01 28.69
N PHE A 173 3.64 -17.07 28.14
CA PHE A 173 3.15 -16.05 27.21
C PHE A 173 3.05 -16.54 25.75
N GLY A 174 3.77 -17.62 25.40
CA GLY A 174 3.84 -18.15 24.04
C GLY A 174 4.66 -17.28 23.08
N GLY A 175 5.61 -16.49 23.59
CA GLY A 175 6.38 -15.52 22.80
C GLY A 175 7.64 -15.02 23.50
N TYR A 176 8.37 -14.11 22.85
CA TYR A 176 9.59 -13.53 23.44
C TYR A 176 9.29 -12.40 24.42
N ALA A 177 10.02 -12.38 25.53
CA ALA A 177 10.00 -11.33 26.55
C ALA A 177 11.40 -10.73 26.77
N SER A 178 11.46 -9.44 27.09
CA SER A 178 12.72 -8.75 27.41
C SER A 178 13.29 -9.26 28.73
N LEU A 179 14.56 -9.64 28.71
CA LEU A 179 15.34 -10.05 29.89
C LEU A 179 16.25 -8.91 30.35
N PHE A 180 16.94 -8.27 29.41
CA PHE A 180 17.87 -7.17 29.67
C PHE A 180 17.72 -6.07 28.62
N ALA A 181 17.66 -4.82 29.07
CA ALA A 181 17.83 -3.68 28.19
C ALA A 181 19.32 -3.45 27.91
N ILE A 182 19.65 -3.23 26.62
CA ILE A 182 21.00 -2.89 26.17
C ILE A 182 21.19 -1.37 26.36
N PRO A 183 22.25 -0.90 27.04
CA PRO A 183 22.43 0.54 27.27
C PRO A 183 22.81 1.27 25.97
N ALA A 184 22.37 2.53 25.85
CA ALA A 184 22.78 3.41 24.76
C ALA A 184 24.20 3.93 24.99
N THR A 185 25.19 3.38 24.28
CA THR A 185 26.59 3.79 24.37
C THR A 185 27.35 3.45 23.09
N ASP A 186 28.37 4.27 22.81
CA ASP A 186 29.36 4.03 21.74
C ASP A 186 30.60 3.27 22.25
N ALA A 187 30.71 3.11 23.58
CA ALA A 187 31.81 2.36 24.21
C ALA A 187 31.56 0.84 24.17
N PRO A 188 32.62 0.01 24.14
CA PRO A 188 32.48 -1.44 24.29
C PRO A 188 31.72 -1.80 25.58
N LEU A 189 30.75 -2.71 25.47
CA LEU A 189 29.97 -3.15 26.61
C LEU A 189 30.75 -4.13 27.50
N ALA A 190 30.58 -4.00 28.80
CA ALA A 190 30.91 -5.01 29.79
C ALA A 190 29.65 -5.76 30.23
N PRO A 191 29.78 -7.01 30.73
CA PRO A 191 28.63 -7.79 31.23
C PRO A 191 27.77 -7.07 32.28
N GLY A 192 28.36 -6.16 33.07
CA GLY A 192 27.64 -5.40 34.10
C GLY A 192 26.83 -4.20 33.59
N ASP A 193 26.95 -3.82 32.31
CA ASP A 193 26.30 -2.63 31.77
C ASP A 193 24.83 -2.88 31.36
N PHE A 194 24.46 -4.14 31.15
CA PHE A 194 23.09 -4.55 30.81
C PHE A 194 22.15 -4.35 31.99
N ARG A 195 20.92 -3.90 31.72
CA ARG A 195 19.95 -3.56 32.76
C ARG A 195 18.89 -4.65 32.92
N PRO A 196 18.99 -5.52 33.94
CA PRO A 196 18.03 -6.61 34.14
C PRO A 196 16.64 -6.06 34.48
N GLY A 197 15.60 -6.62 33.86
CA GLY A 197 14.21 -6.24 34.11
C GLY A 197 13.79 -4.88 33.53
N GLU A 198 14.72 -4.12 32.93
CA GLU A 198 14.38 -2.96 32.11
C GLU A 198 14.08 -3.38 30.66
N THR A 199 13.40 -2.52 29.92
CA THR A 199 13.11 -2.73 28.49
C THR A 199 13.23 -1.43 27.74
N ASN A 200 14.08 -1.42 26.72
CA ASN A 200 14.11 -0.36 25.73
C ASN A 200 12.86 -0.45 24.87
N LEU A 201 12.15 0.67 24.72
CA LEU A 201 10.89 0.74 23.99
C LEU A 201 11.03 1.71 22.82
N ASP A 202 10.70 1.26 21.61
CA ASP A 202 10.63 2.11 20.42
C ASP A 202 9.18 2.45 20.06
N ASN A 203 9.00 3.68 19.57
CA ASN A 203 7.77 4.07 18.92
C ASN A 203 7.79 3.59 17.46
N HIS A 204 7.30 2.37 17.21
CA HIS A 204 7.27 1.78 15.87
C HIS A 204 6.54 2.64 14.81
N LEU A 205 5.64 3.54 15.23
CA LEU A 205 4.88 4.47 14.38
C LEU A 205 5.69 5.70 13.94
N ALA A 206 6.85 5.96 14.54
CA ALA A 206 7.73 7.05 14.13
C ALA A 206 8.12 6.91 12.65
N GLY A 207 8.16 8.03 11.92
CA GLY A 207 8.52 8.05 10.50
C GLY A 207 7.56 7.35 9.53
N THR A 208 6.42 6.81 10.02
CA THR A 208 5.41 6.18 9.17
C THR A 208 4.43 7.22 8.61
N ASN A 209 3.76 6.87 7.52
CA ASN A 209 2.68 7.65 6.96
C ASN A 209 1.33 7.02 7.33
N VAL A 210 0.39 7.82 7.84
CA VAL A 210 -1.01 7.41 7.98
C VAL A 210 -1.66 7.30 6.61
N LEU A 211 -1.35 8.25 5.72
CA LEU A 211 -1.70 8.22 4.30
C LEU A 211 -0.45 8.52 3.47
N GLY A 212 -0.22 7.73 2.42
CA GLY A 212 0.85 7.99 1.46
C GLY A 212 0.54 9.16 0.53
N ARG A 213 1.60 9.74 -0.04
CA ARG A 213 1.49 10.70 -1.14
C ARG A 213 0.95 9.98 -2.37
N GLN A 214 0.08 10.63 -3.12
CA GLN A 214 -0.54 10.05 -4.30
C GLN A 214 -0.84 11.12 -5.34
N THR A 215 -0.39 10.90 -6.57
CA THR A 215 -0.79 11.68 -7.74
C THR A 215 -1.59 10.80 -8.67
N ARG A 216 -2.70 11.31 -9.20
CA ARG A 216 -3.59 10.56 -10.10
C ARG A 216 -3.98 11.41 -11.30
N HIS A 217 -3.94 10.78 -12.46
CA HIS A 217 -4.54 11.26 -13.70
C HIS A 217 -5.58 10.26 -14.15
N SER A 218 -6.79 10.74 -14.47
CA SER A 218 -7.87 9.91 -14.98
C SER A 218 -8.46 10.56 -16.21
N VAL A 219 -8.66 9.79 -17.27
CA VAL A 219 -9.30 10.22 -18.52
C VAL A 219 -10.47 9.29 -18.79
N PHE A 220 -11.60 9.89 -19.10
CA PHE A 220 -12.77 9.19 -19.60
C PHE A 220 -13.25 9.84 -20.89
N ALA A 221 -13.54 9.04 -21.89
CA ALA A 221 -14.23 9.49 -23.09
C ALA A 221 -15.36 8.53 -23.40
N ALA A 222 -16.49 9.07 -23.84
CA ALA A 222 -17.62 8.29 -24.29
C ALA A 222 -18.25 8.92 -25.53
N MET A 223 -18.78 8.08 -26.42
CA MET A 223 -19.49 8.51 -27.61
C MET A 223 -20.66 7.57 -27.87
N ASN A 224 -21.78 8.16 -28.30
CA ASN A 224 -22.95 7.45 -28.80
C ASN A 224 -23.32 8.01 -30.16
N GLN A 225 -23.64 7.13 -31.10
CA GLN A 225 -23.94 7.50 -32.47
C GLN A 225 -25.03 6.60 -33.05
N ALA A 226 -26.16 7.20 -33.42
CA ALA A 226 -27.19 6.57 -34.23
C ALA A 226 -26.73 6.51 -35.69
N ILE A 227 -26.76 5.30 -36.25
CA ILE A 227 -26.42 4.95 -37.63
C ILE A 227 -27.60 4.15 -38.19
N GLY A 228 -28.58 4.86 -38.77
CA GLY A 228 -29.83 4.25 -39.21
C GLY A 228 -30.64 3.72 -38.03
N ALA A 229 -30.94 2.41 -38.03
CA ALA A 229 -31.67 1.73 -36.96
C ALA A 229 -30.76 1.19 -35.83
N VAL A 230 -29.45 1.44 -35.91
CA VAL A 230 -28.45 0.94 -34.96
C VAL A 230 -27.85 2.11 -34.20
N THR A 231 -27.79 2.01 -32.88
CA THR A 231 -27.02 2.92 -32.02
C THR A 231 -25.72 2.25 -31.64
N VAL A 232 -24.59 2.86 -32.00
CA VAL A 232 -23.26 2.42 -31.60
C VAL A 232 -22.80 3.27 -30.41
N SER A 233 -22.31 2.62 -29.36
CA SER A 233 -21.74 3.25 -28.18
C SER A 233 -20.28 2.84 -28.02
N GLY A 234 -19.45 3.73 -27.50
CA GLY A 234 -18.08 3.42 -27.16
C GLY A 234 -17.61 4.22 -25.96
N ASP A 235 -16.77 3.62 -25.13
CA ASP A 235 -16.05 4.31 -24.06
C ASP A 235 -14.58 3.92 -23.99
N LEU A 236 -13.78 4.86 -23.50
CA LEU A 236 -12.38 4.71 -23.15
C LEU A 236 -12.18 5.27 -21.75
N ARG A 237 -11.48 4.51 -20.92
CA ARG A 237 -11.08 4.83 -19.56
C ARG A 237 -9.59 4.61 -19.45
N TYR A 238 -8.89 5.60 -18.92
CA TYR A 238 -7.47 5.51 -18.65
C TYR A 238 -7.20 6.11 -17.28
N GLY A 239 -6.40 5.43 -16.47
CA GLY A 239 -5.95 5.91 -15.17
C GLY A 239 -4.46 5.69 -15.01
N ARG A 240 -3.76 6.70 -14.50
CA ARG A 240 -2.38 6.57 -14.04
C ARG A 240 -2.27 7.11 -12.63
N ARG A 241 -1.60 6.38 -11.77
CA ARG A 241 -1.42 6.73 -10.37
C ARG A 241 0.00 6.47 -9.93
N ASP A 242 0.64 7.47 -9.36
CA ASP A 242 1.90 7.31 -8.65
C ASP A 242 1.63 7.39 -7.16
N PHE A 243 2.35 6.60 -6.37
CA PHE A 243 2.23 6.61 -4.92
C PHE A 243 3.59 6.49 -4.24
N ASP A 244 3.67 7.05 -3.04
CA ASP A 244 4.85 6.96 -2.18
C ASP A 244 4.40 6.93 -0.71
N THR A 245 4.84 5.91 0.01
CA THR A 245 4.52 5.80 1.43
C THR A 245 5.68 5.23 2.23
N ARG A 246 5.65 5.48 3.54
CA ARG A 246 6.56 4.90 4.52
C ARG A 246 5.76 4.10 5.54
N SER A 247 6.16 2.86 5.78
CA SER A 247 5.63 2.02 6.86
C SER A 247 6.69 1.85 7.95
N GLY A 248 6.47 0.96 8.92
CA GLY A 248 7.42 0.73 10.02
C GLY A 248 8.82 0.36 9.51
N ALA A 249 9.83 0.66 10.32
CA ALA A 249 11.17 0.13 10.08
C ALA A 249 11.14 -1.41 10.19
N PRO A 250 11.96 -2.13 9.40
CA PRO A 250 12.14 -3.55 9.60
C PRO A 250 12.63 -3.86 11.04
N THR A 251 12.13 -4.95 11.61
CA THR A 251 12.52 -5.43 12.93
C THR A 251 12.78 -6.93 12.87
N ALA A 252 13.71 -7.43 13.68
CA ALA A 252 13.98 -8.86 13.76
C ALA A 252 14.43 -9.26 15.16
N ILE A 253 14.31 -10.55 15.46
CA ILE A 253 15.03 -11.19 16.57
C ILE A 253 16.31 -11.77 15.99
N LEU A 254 17.44 -11.27 16.47
CA LEU A 254 18.76 -11.64 16.01
C LEU A 254 19.39 -12.60 17.01
N THR A 255 19.73 -13.82 16.58
CA THR A 255 20.60 -14.67 17.38
C THR A 255 22.04 -14.22 17.19
N VAL A 256 22.72 -13.90 18.29
CA VAL A 256 24.10 -13.45 18.28
C VAL A 256 24.88 -14.32 19.25
N ASP A 257 26.01 -14.85 18.79
CA ASP A 257 26.88 -15.72 19.60
C ASP A 257 28.32 -15.21 19.57
N SER A 258 29.21 -15.93 20.26
CA SER A 258 30.61 -15.56 20.43
C SER A 258 31.43 -15.45 19.14
N ARG A 259 30.89 -15.83 17.97
CA ARG A 259 31.53 -15.59 16.67
C ARG A 259 31.43 -14.13 16.24
N ASN A 260 30.46 -13.39 16.76
CA ASN A 260 30.37 -11.95 16.54
C ASN A 260 31.34 -11.22 17.51
N PRO A 261 32.24 -10.36 17.02
CA PRO A 261 33.22 -9.66 17.86
C PRO A 261 32.58 -8.69 18.88
N TYR A 262 31.33 -8.28 18.67
CA TYR A 262 30.57 -7.44 19.59
C TYR A 262 29.80 -8.24 20.65
N PHE A 263 29.87 -9.58 20.63
CA PHE A 263 29.12 -10.42 21.56
C PHE A 263 29.60 -10.22 23.00
N VAL A 264 28.69 -9.77 23.86
CA VAL A 264 28.90 -9.65 25.31
C VAL A 264 27.71 -10.28 26.02
N SER A 265 27.99 -11.08 27.05
CA SER A 265 26.96 -11.85 27.75
C SER A 265 26.85 -11.42 29.21
N PRO A 266 25.70 -10.86 29.66
CA PRO A 266 25.51 -10.47 31.07
C PRO A 266 25.43 -11.67 32.03
N VAL A 267 25.17 -12.87 31.50
CA VAL A 267 24.94 -14.09 32.29
C VAL A 267 25.91 -15.23 31.93
N GLY A 268 26.92 -14.96 31.11
CA GLY A 268 27.88 -15.98 30.66
C GLY A 268 27.31 -17.03 29.69
N ALA A 269 26.11 -16.79 29.11
CA ALA A 269 25.57 -17.60 28.02
C ALA A 269 26.42 -17.49 26.75
N SER A 270 26.40 -18.53 25.92
CA SER A 270 27.15 -18.63 24.66
C SER A 270 26.46 -17.93 23.47
N GLN A 271 25.18 -17.61 23.60
CA GLN A 271 24.40 -16.88 22.59
C GLN A 271 23.27 -16.09 23.27
N HIS A 272 22.76 -15.07 22.57
CA HIS A 272 21.61 -14.28 22.95
C HIS A 272 20.68 -14.07 21.76
N GLU A 273 19.38 -13.96 22.05
CA GLU A 273 18.40 -13.44 21.09
C GLU A 273 18.22 -11.95 21.36
N ILE A 274 18.32 -11.11 20.34
CA ILE A 274 18.24 -9.66 20.46
C ILE A 274 17.09 -9.14 19.62
N ALA A 275 16.08 -8.56 20.26
CA ALA A 275 15.02 -7.85 19.57
C ALA A 275 15.54 -6.48 19.11
N TYR A 276 15.65 -6.31 17.80
CA TYR A 276 16.31 -5.17 17.18
C TYR A 276 15.40 -4.46 16.17
N SER A 277 15.50 -3.13 16.11
CA SER A 277 14.84 -2.28 15.12
C SER A 277 15.87 -1.63 14.21
N PHE A 278 15.77 -1.87 12.90
CA PHE A 278 16.72 -1.36 11.90
C PHE A 278 16.46 0.10 11.50
N ARG A 279 15.66 0.83 12.29
CA ARG A 279 15.25 2.21 12.01
C ARG A 279 16.46 3.14 11.85
N ASN A 280 17.47 2.99 12.70
CA ASN A 280 18.63 3.87 12.70
C ASN A 280 19.63 3.49 11.60
N ASP A 281 19.58 2.25 11.11
CA ASP A 281 20.50 1.72 10.08
C ASP A 281 20.00 2.03 8.66
N ILE A 282 18.80 1.55 8.32
CA ILE A 282 18.22 1.62 6.97
C ILE A 282 16.95 2.48 6.91
N GLY A 283 16.45 2.95 8.05
CA GLY A 283 15.23 3.76 8.10
C GLY A 283 13.94 2.95 8.00
N ASN A 284 12.83 3.68 7.91
CA ASN A 284 11.50 3.12 7.67
C ASN A 284 11.41 2.47 6.29
N THR A 285 10.68 1.35 6.17
CA THR A 285 10.36 0.74 4.87
C THR A 285 9.65 1.76 4.00
N ARG A 286 10.13 1.98 2.78
CA ARG A 286 9.49 2.87 1.81
C ARG A 286 8.96 2.05 0.65
N THR A 287 7.69 2.25 0.30
CA THR A 287 7.08 1.66 -0.88
C THR A 287 6.64 2.78 -1.80
N SER A 288 7.14 2.74 -3.03
CA SER A 288 6.78 3.66 -4.11
C SER A 288 6.42 2.89 -5.36
N GLY A 289 5.56 3.43 -6.19
CA GLY A 289 5.17 2.72 -7.40
C GLY A 289 4.27 3.52 -8.31
N GLN A 290 3.96 2.90 -9.44
CA GLN A 290 3.06 3.42 -10.46
C GLN A 290 2.06 2.34 -10.86
N VAL A 291 0.84 2.77 -11.10
CA VAL A 291 -0.25 1.92 -11.59
C VAL A 291 -0.84 2.59 -12.82
N GLU A 292 -0.94 1.85 -13.91
CA GLU A 292 -1.60 2.25 -15.15
C GLU A 292 -2.73 1.28 -15.46
N ASN A 293 -3.90 1.82 -15.73
CA ASN A 293 -5.08 1.06 -16.13
C ASN A 293 -5.65 1.65 -17.42
N ILE A 294 -6.05 0.76 -18.32
CA ILE A 294 -6.83 1.11 -19.50
C ILE A 294 -8.03 0.18 -19.61
N GLY A 295 -9.19 0.75 -19.94
CA GLY A 295 -10.40 0.02 -20.26
C GLY A 295 -11.06 0.65 -21.47
N ALA A 296 -11.50 -0.15 -22.43
CA ALA A 296 -12.24 0.31 -23.60
C ALA A 296 -13.40 -0.64 -23.87
N SER A 297 -14.52 -0.11 -24.34
CA SER A 297 -15.60 -0.95 -24.79
C SER A 297 -16.35 -0.33 -25.96
N ILE A 298 -16.88 -1.18 -26.84
CA ILE A 298 -17.68 -0.79 -28.00
C ILE A 298 -18.92 -1.67 -27.99
N GLY A 299 -20.10 -1.05 -28.08
CA GLY A 299 -21.38 -1.72 -28.14
C GLY A 299 -22.22 -1.27 -29.32
N ALA A 300 -23.18 -2.10 -29.70
CA ALA A 300 -24.20 -1.76 -30.66
C ALA A 300 -25.56 -2.24 -30.15
N GLU A 301 -26.57 -1.41 -30.33
CA GLU A 301 -27.98 -1.73 -30.06
C GLU A 301 -28.78 -1.49 -31.33
N ALA A 302 -29.62 -2.44 -31.71
CA ALA A 302 -30.45 -2.36 -32.90
C ALA A 302 -31.88 -2.77 -32.58
N ASP A 303 -32.85 -1.95 -32.99
CA ASP A 303 -34.25 -2.35 -32.99
C ASP A 303 -34.53 -3.18 -34.26
N ILE A 304 -34.89 -4.44 -34.08
CA ILE A 304 -35.19 -5.40 -35.16
C ILE A 304 -36.72 -5.48 -35.31
N GLY A 305 -37.26 -4.68 -36.23
CA GLY A 305 -38.70 -4.52 -36.39
C GLY A 305 -39.33 -3.77 -35.20
N SER A 306 -40.59 -4.05 -34.88
CA SER A 306 -41.34 -3.35 -33.82
C SER A 306 -41.37 -4.06 -32.46
N ARG A 307 -40.72 -5.23 -32.34
CA ARG A 307 -40.84 -6.10 -31.16
C ARG A 307 -39.53 -6.60 -30.57
N TRP A 308 -38.45 -6.54 -31.33
CA TRP A 308 -37.18 -7.11 -30.91
C TRP A 308 -36.12 -6.02 -30.81
N ARG A 309 -35.29 -6.12 -29.78
CA ARG A 309 -34.07 -5.34 -29.62
C ARG A 309 -32.92 -6.31 -29.46
N ALA A 310 -31.87 -6.13 -30.26
CA ALA A 310 -30.62 -6.86 -30.12
C ALA A 310 -29.55 -5.91 -29.60
N SER A 311 -28.76 -6.37 -28.64
CA SER A 311 -27.58 -5.65 -28.16
C SER A 311 -26.38 -6.58 -28.12
N GLY A 312 -25.20 -6.01 -28.37
CA GLY A 312 -23.94 -6.71 -28.27
C GLY A 312 -22.82 -5.73 -27.95
N TYR A 313 -21.78 -6.21 -27.27
CA TYR A 313 -20.61 -5.40 -26.99
C TYR A 313 -19.34 -6.24 -26.92
N ILE A 314 -18.21 -5.57 -27.16
CA ILE A 314 -16.87 -6.07 -26.88
C ILE A 314 -16.21 -5.12 -25.88
N ALA A 315 -15.41 -5.67 -24.98
CA ALA A 315 -14.67 -4.89 -24.00
C ALA A 315 -13.24 -5.43 -23.88
N TYR A 316 -12.31 -4.51 -23.65
CA TYR A 316 -10.91 -4.77 -23.35
C TYR A 316 -10.54 -4.00 -22.09
N ALA A 317 -9.76 -4.60 -21.21
CA ALA A 317 -9.19 -3.90 -20.07
C ALA A 317 -7.83 -4.52 -19.70
N ARG A 318 -6.96 -3.70 -19.14
CA ARG A 318 -5.62 -4.07 -18.67
C ARG A 318 -5.24 -3.23 -17.47
N ASP A 319 -4.63 -3.87 -16.47
CA ASP A 319 -4.02 -3.21 -15.32
C ASP A 319 -2.52 -3.56 -15.29
N ALA A 320 -1.68 -2.56 -15.09
CA ALA A 320 -0.24 -2.73 -14.98
C ALA A 320 0.26 -1.95 -13.77
N SER A 321 0.95 -2.62 -12.86
CA SER A 321 1.54 -2.00 -11.69
C SER A 321 3.02 -2.30 -11.59
N GLU A 322 3.79 -1.31 -11.15
CA GLU A 322 5.19 -1.45 -10.80
C GLU A 322 5.38 -0.92 -9.38
N ASN A 323 5.82 -1.81 -8.49
CA ASN A 323 6.01 -1.51 -7.08
C ASN A 323 7.48 -1.69 -6.74
N HIS A 324 8.01 -0.71 -6.01
CA HIS A 324 9.37 -0.68 -5.52
C HIS A 324 9.37 -0.50 -4.01
N THR A 325 9.91 -1.49 -3.31
CA THR A 325 10.11 -1.42 -1.86
C THR A 325 11.60 -1.29 -1.56
N SER A 326 11.96 -0.25 -0.80
CA SER A 326 13.31 0.00 -0.32
C SER A 326 13.38 -0.09 1.20
N ASN A 327 14.60 -0.12 1.73
CA ASN A 327 14.89 -0.27 3.16
C ASN A 327 14.33 -1.59 3.69
N GLN A 328 14.75 -2.69 3.06
CA GLN A 328 14.43 -4.06 3.46
C GLN A 328 15.71 -4.75 3.96
N ILE A 329 15.53 -5.73 4.84
CA ILE A 329 16.64 -6.55 5.35
C ILE A 329 16.91 -7.67 4.33
N ASN A 330 18.17 -7.86 3.94
CA ASN A 330 18.59 -9.13 3.35
C ASN A 330 19.03 -10.09 4.46
N SER A 331 18.27 -11.17 4.62
CA SER A 331 18.54 -12.18 5.65
C SER A 331 19.85 -12.95 5.43
N LEU A 332 20.31 -13.12 4.19
CA LEU A 332 21.58 -13.79 3.88
C LEU A 332 22.76 -12.95 4.38
N PHE A 333 22.83 -11.69 3.95
CA PHE A 333 23.92 -10.78 4.32
C PHE A 333 23.89 -10.45 5.81
N LEU A 334 22.69 -10.32 6.39
CA LEU A 334 22.57 -10.15 7.84
C LEU A 334 23.11 -11.36 8.61
N SER A 335 22.91 -12.59 8.10
CA SER A 335 23.45 -13.81 8.75
C SER A 335 24.98 -13.85 8.70
N GLU A 336 25.58 -13.46 7.57
CA GLU A 336 27.03 -13.31 7.42
C GLU A 336 27.57 -12.19 8.32
N ALA A 337 26.92 -11.02 8.33
CA ALA A 337 27.31 -9.86 9.14
C ALA A 337 27.26 -10.14 10.64
N LEU A 338 26.34 -11.01 11.06
CA LEU A 338 26.27 -11.50 12.44
C LEU A 338 27.33 -12.56 12.77
N GLY A 339 28.07 -13.08 11.78
CA GLY A 339 29.05 -14.17 11.93
C GLY A 339 28.41 -15.55 12.09
N ARG A 340 27.12 -15.71 11.75
CA ARG A 340 26.39 -16.98 11.89
C ARG A 340 26.66 -17.95 10.75
N SER A 341 26.79 -17.43 9.55
CA SER A 341 27.15 -18.17 8.35
C SER A 341 28.62 -17.94 8.02
N PRO A 342 29.34 -18.95 7.49
CA PRO A 342 30.59 -18.70 6.79
C PRO A 342 30.39 -17.70 5.65
N ASP A 343 31.46 -16.98 5.30
CA ASP A 343 31.52 -16.15 4.10
C ASP A 343 31.11 -16.97 2.87
N ASP A 344 30.16 -16.46 2.10
CA ASP A 344 29.72 -17.06 0.85
C ASP A 344 30.47 -16.37 -0.30
N PRO A 345 31.37 -17.05 -1.02
CA PRO A 345 32.15 -16.43 -2.08
C PRO A 345 31.30 -15.94 -3.26
N ASP A 346 30.03 -16.36 -3.35
CA ASP A 346 29.08 -15.90 -4.35
C ASP A 346 28.33 -14.61 -3.92
N THR A 347 28.49 -14.16 -2.67
CA THR A 347 27.97 -12.87 -2.21
C THR A 347 29.04 -11.78 -2.31
N ALA A 348 28.60 -10.53 -2.44
CA ALA A 348 29.52 -9.40 -2.54
C ALA A 348 30.02 -8.93 -1.16
N TYR A 349 29.52 -9.51 -0.06
CA TYR A 349 29.72 -9.02 1.31
C TYR A 349 30.63 -9.96 2.09
N ASP A 350 31.69 -9.42 2.68
CA ASP A 350 32.64 -10.17 3.51
C ASP A 350 32.74 -9.49 4.89
N PRO A 351 32.31 -10.12 6.00
CA PRO A 351 32.37 -9.54 7.34
C PRO A 351 33.77 -9.11 7.79
N ALA A 352 34.83 -9.76 7.29
CA ALA A 352 36.22 -9.41 7.62
C ALA A 352 36.67 -8.13 6.90
N ARG A 353 36.10 -7.84 5.72
CA ARG A 353 36.38 -6.64 4.94
C ARG A 353 35.43 -5.49 5.26
N ASP A 354 34.14 -5.80 5.31
CA ASP A 354 33.04 -4.83 5.35
C ASP A 354 32.54 -4.58 6.79
N GLY A 355 33.01 -5.37 7.75
CA GLY A 355 32.75 -5.21 9.18
C GLY A 355 31.51 -5.97 9.66
N TYR A 356 31.60 -6.54 10.86
CA TYR A 356 30.48 -7.24 11.51
C TYR A 356 29.36 -6.28 11.93
N PHE A 357 28.12 -6.77 11.89
CA PHE A 357 26.98 -6.05 12.44
C PHE A 357 27.05 -6.03 13.96
N ASN A 358 26.84 -4.84 14.56
CA ASN A 358 26.80 -4.61 15.99
C ASN A 358 25.35 -4.41 16.48
N PRO A 359 24.68 -5.45 16.96
CA PRO A 359 23.33 -5.34 17.52
C PRO A 359 23.30 -4.77 18.95
N PHE A 360 24.47 -4.52 19.57
CA PHE A 360 24.62 -4.08 20.95
C PHE A 360 24.87 -2.57 21.13
N GLY A 361 25.16 -1.82 20.06
CA GLY A 361 25.55 -0.39 20.15
C GLY A 361 24.57 0.60 19.50
N VAL A 362 24.94 1.89 19.56
CA VAL A 362 24.23 3.02 18.90
C VAL A 362 25.13 3.64 17.82
N GLY A 363 25.48 2.89 16.77
CA GLY A 363 26.45 3.38 15.78
C GLY A 363 26.19 2.87 14.36
N ASP A 364 26.86 3.50 13.39
CA ASP A 364 26.78 3.21 11.94
C ASP A 364 27.22 1.77 11.65
N ASN A 365 26.30 0.82 11.82
CA ASN A 365 26.40 -0.47 11.17
C ASN A 365 26.62 -0.22 9.67
N PRO A 366 27.56 -0.92 9.01
CA PRO A 366 27.95 -0.62 7.65
C PRO A 366 26.70 -0.62 6.76
N ARG A 367 26.27 0.56 6.29
CA ARG A 367 25.02 0.70 5.52
C ARG A 367 25.04 -0.20 4.29
N GLU A 368 26.19 -0.32 3.64
CA GLU A 368 26.39 -1.20 2.48
C GLU A 368 26.11 -2.69 2.79
N SER A 369 26.35 -3.15 4.03
CA SER A 369 26.02 -4.53 4.47
C SER A 369 24.51 -4.81 4.54
N LEU A 370 23.69 -3.77 4.70
CA LEU A 370 22.23 -3.88 4.87
C LEU A 370 21.45 -3.30 3.68
N SER A 371 22.04 -2.40 2.89
CA SER A 371 21.31 -1.58 1.90
C SER A 371 21.62 -1.89 0.43
N GLU A 372 22.63 -2.69 0.08
CA GLU A 372 22.83 -3.11 -1.33
C GLU A 372 21.67 -3.96 -1.90
N LEU A 373 20.65 -4.28 -1.09
CA LEU A 373 19.48 -5.06 -1.49
C LEU A 373 18.17 -4.32 -1.35
N ALA A 374 17.95 -3.38 -2.25
CA ALA A 374 16.70 -2.65 -2.29
C ALA A 374 16.28 -2.30 -3.72
N LYS A 375 16.15 -3.28 -4.60
CA LYS A 375 15.32 -3.19 -5.83
C LYS A 375 14.58 -4.51 -6.10
N LEU A 376 13.67 -4.89 -5.20
CA LEU A 376 12.54 -5.73 -5.63
C LEU A 376 11.57 -4.82 -6.37
N GLY A 377 11.83 -4.63 -7.67
CA GLY A 377 10.85 -4.10 -8.61
C GLY A 377 9.93 -5.24 -9.01
N ALA A 378 8.76 -5.32 -8.42
CA ALA A 378 7.73 -6.25 -8.88
C ALA A 378 6.90 -5.53 -9.94
N ARG A 379 7.02 -5.97 -11.19
CA ARG A 379 6.14 -5.54 -12.28
C ARG A 379 5.07 -6.60 -12.48
N LEU A 380 3.83 -6.24 -12.20
CA LEU A 380 2.68 -7.12 -12.37
C LEU A 380 1.78 -6.55 -13.48
N ILE A 381 1.44 -7.39 -14.45
CA ILE A 381 0.52 -7.07 -15.54
C ILE A 381 -0.62 -8.08 -15.46
N ILE A 382 -1.86 -7.60 -15.38
CA ILE A 382 -3.08 -8.39 -15.25
C ILE A 382 -4.01 -8.10 -16.42
#